data_AF-A0A6N2LHG6-F1
#
_entry.id   AF-A0A6N2LHG6-F1
#
_cell.length_a   1.000
_cell.length_b   1.000
_cell.length_c   1.000
_cell.angle_alpha   90.00
_cell.angle_beta   90.00
_cell.angle_gamma   90.00
#
_symmetry.space_group_name_H-M   'P 1'
#
loop_
_entity.id
_entity.type
_entity.pdbx_description
1 polymer ?
#
loop_
_entity_poly.entity_id
_entity_poly.type
_entity_poly.pdbx_seq_one_letter_code
_entity_poly.pdbx_strand_id
1 'polypeptide(L)'
;MDVNTSLRACPICRKLSYFVIPSVIWYSSKEEKQEIVDTYKAKLRSIDCRHFDFGNGNCPFGTSCFYKHAYRDGRLEKFFTSSWS
;
A
#
# COMPACT_ATOMS: atom_id res chain seq x y z
N MET A 1 -3.94 21.01 14.48
CA MET A 1 -4.12 20.00 13.42
C MET A 1 -3.24 20.41 12.26
N ASP A 2 -2.10 19.74 12.08
CA ASP A 2 -1.14 19.99 11.01
C ASP A 2 -1.82 20.00 9.64
N VAL A 3 -1.58 21.02 8.81
CA VAL A 3 -2.21 21.15 7.48
C VAL A 3 -1.98 19.91 6.60
N ASN A 4 -0.87 19.19 6.80
CA ASN A 4 -0.57 17.91 6.14
C ASN A 4 -1.47 16.74 6.57
N THR A 5 -2.05 16.77 7.78
CA THR A 5 -3.01 15.78 8.29
C THR A 5 -4.37 15.91 7.59
N SER A 6 -4.78 17.14 7.27
CA SER A 6 -6.06 17.42 6.60
C SER A 6 -6.06 17.03 5.13
N LEU A 7 -4.90 17.00 4.47
CA LEU A 7 -4.78 16.66 3.04
C LEU A 7 -4.80 15.15 2.76
N ARG A 8 -4.53 14.31 3.77
CA ARG A 8 -4.47 12.83 3.65
C ARG A 8 -5.56 12.13 4.47
N ALA A 9 -6.54 12.90 4.95
CA ALA A 9 -7.69 12.37 5.67
C ALA A 9 -8.84 12.12 4.69
N CYS A 10 -9.60 11.05 4.92
CA CYS A 10 -10.84 10.81 4.18
C CYS A 10 -11.79 12.02 4.38
N PRO A 11 -12.32 12.64 3.32
CA PRO A 11 -13.18 13.82 3.44
C PRO A 11 -14.50 13.53 4.17
N ILE A 12 -14.91 12.26 4.26
CA ILE A 12 -16.16 11.83 4.89
C ILE A 12 -15.97 11.55 6.37
N CYS A 13 -14.99 10.71 6.73
CA CYS A 13 -14.82 10.22 8.10
C CYS A 13 -13.59 10.78 8.83
N ARG A 14 -12.80 11.63 8.17
CA ARG A 14 -11.55 12.25 8.68
C ARG A 14 -10.51 11.27 9.21
N LYS A 15 -10.66 9.98 8.93
CA LYS A 15 -9.62 8.98 9.21
C LYS A 15 -8.43 9.23 8.30
N LEU A 16 -7.24 9.20 8.88
CA LEU A 16 -5.99 9.24 8.15
C LEU A 16 -5.88 8.00 7.26
N SER A 17 -5.64 8.25 5.96
CA SER A 17 -5.34 7.20 5.00
C SER A 17 -4.18 7.68 4.13
N TYR A 18 -3.00 7.11 4.34
CA TYR A 18 -1.81 7.43 3.54
C TYR A 18 -1.87 6.88 2.11
N PHE A 19 -2.95 6.18 1.77
CA PHE A 19 -3.14 5.49 0.52
C PHE A 19 -4.59 5.60 0.04
N VAL A 20 -4.75 5.76 -1.28
CA VAL A 20 -6.06 5.82 -1.94
C VAL A 20 -6.23 4.54 -2.74
N ILE A 21 -7.34 3.84 -2.48
CA ILE A 21 -7.70 2.63 -3.21
C ILE A 21 -8.84 2.98 -4.16
N PRO A 22 -8.62 2.97 -5.48
CA PRO A 22 -9.69 3.16 -6.43
C PRO A 22 -10.61 1.93 -6.40
N SER A 23 -11.92 2.17 -6.27
CA SER A 23 -12.95 1.14 -6.38
C SER A 23 -14.15 1.70 -7.13
N VAL A 24 -14.66 0.92 -8.08
CA VAL A 24 -15.95 1.18 -8.75
C VAL A 24 -17.12 0.55 -8.00
N ILE A 25 -16.82 -0.34 -7.05
CA ILE A 25 -17.80 -1.04 -6.23
C ILE A 25 -18.03 -0.24 -4.96
N TRP A 26 -19.29 0.10 -4.72
CA TRP A 26 -19.73 0.68 -3.45
C TRP A 26 -19.98 -0.45 -2.46
N TYR A 27 -19.27 -0.44 -1.33
CA TYR A 27 -19.44 -1.43 -0.27
C TYR A 27 -20.49 -0.95 0.75
N SER A 28 -21.23 -1.89 1.35
CA SER A 28 -22.21 -1.56 2.39
C SER A 28 -21.74 -2.01 3.78
N SER A 29 -21.02 -3.11 3.84
CA SER A 29 -20.46 -3.66 5.07
C SER A 29 -18.97 -3.32 5.24
N LYS A 30 -18.45 -3.49 6.46
CA LYS A 30 -17.02 -3.27 6.75
C LYS A 30 -16.15 -4.38 6.17
N GLU A 31 -16.71 -5.57 6.08
CA GLU A 31 -16.13 -6.81 5.57
C GLU A 31 -15.85 -6.69 4.07
N GLU A 32 -16.85 -6.25 3.28
CA GLU A 32 -16.67 -5.97 1.85
C GLU A 32 -15.60 -4.91 1.61
N LYS A 33 -15.59 -3.84 2.42
CA LYS A 33 -14.53 -2.82 2.35
C LYS A 33 -13.16 -3.44 2.57
N GLN A 34 -13.04 -4.31 3.57
CA GLN A 34 -11.79 -4.95 3.93
C GLN A 34 -11.31 -5.87 2.80
N GLU A 35 -12.21 -6.64 2.18
CA GLU A 35 -11.90 -7.49 1.02
C GLU A 35 -11.38 -6.68 -0.17
N ILE A 36 -12.01 -5.55 -0.49
CA ILE A 36 -11.54 -4.64 -1.56
C ILE A 36 -10.12 -4.15 -1.26
N VAL A 37 -9.87 -3.74 -0.01
CA VAL A 37 -8.56 -3.26 0.45
C VAL A 37 -7.51 -4.36 0.32
N ASP A 38 -7.79 -5.55 0.81
CA ASP A 38 -6.86 -6.67 0.83
C ASP A 38 -6.57 -7.19 -0.56
N THR A 39 -7.59 -7.32 -1.41
CA THR A 39 -7.44 -7.72 -2.81
C THR A 39 -6.57 -6.73 -3.58
N TYR A 40 -6.82 -5.43 -3.41
CA TYR A 40 -6.03 -4.41 -4.08
C TYR A 40 -4.57 -4.43 -3.62
N LYS A 41 -4.33 -4.55 -2.31
CA LYS A 41 -2.98 -4.70 -1.75
C LYS A 41 -2.30 -5.97 -2.27
N ALA A 42 -2.98 -7.10 -2.29
CA ALA A 42 -2.45 -8.37 -2.81
C ALA A 42 -2.01 -8.23 -4.28
N LYS A 43 -2.79 -7.50 -5.09
CA LYS A 43 -2.41 -7.18 -6.47
C LYS A 43 -1.16 -6.31 -6.56
N LEU A 44 -1.02 -5.28 -5.73
CA LEU A 44 0.21 -4.45 -5.74
C LEU A 44 1.44 -5.26 -5.33
N ARG A 45 1.28 -6.19 -4.39
CA ARG A 45 2.35 -7.10 -3.93
C ARG A 45 2.86 -8.07 -5.00
N SER A 46 2.13 -8.29 -6.09
CA SER A 46 2.61 -9.12 -7.20
C SER A 46 3.39 -8.31 -8.25
N ILE A 47 3.18 -6.99 -8.30
CA ILE A 47 3.80 -6.08 -9.26
C ILE A 47 5.17 -5.62 -8.76
N ASP A 48 6.20 -5.77 -9.59
CA ASP A 48 7.57 -5.35 -9.27
C ASP A 48 7.68 -3.82 -9.05
N CYS A 49 8.36 -3.43 -7.97
CA CYS A 49 8.57 -2.03 -7.64
C CYS A 49 9.59 -1.39 -8.57
N ARG A 50 9.14 -0.42 -9.36
CA ARG A 50 9.98 0.36 -10.28
C ARG A 50 11.15 1.08 -9.59
N HIS A 51 10.94 1.58 -8.37
CA HIS A 51 11.98 2.32 -7.65
C HIS A 51 13.02 1.41 -7.00
N PHE A 52 12.63 0.19 -6.65
CA PHE A 52 13.57 -0.81 -6.13
C PHE A 52 14.43 -1.40 -7.25
N ASP A 53 13.87 -1.51 -8.47
CA ASP A 53 14.56 -1.94 -9.68
C ASP A 53 15.41 -3.20 -9.46
N PHE A 54 14.78 -4.22 -8.85
CA PHE A 54 15.42 -5.48 -8.52
C PHE A 54 16.70 -5.40 -7.66
N GLY A 55 16.81 -4.37 -6.82
CA GLY A 55 17.95 -4.10 -5.93
C GLY A 55 18.99 -3.14 -6.51
N ASN A 56 18.77 -2.63 -7.73
CA ASN A 56 19.62 -1.63 -8.37
C ASN A 56 19.18 -0.19 -8.02
N GLY A 57 17.93 -0.01 -7.60
CA GLY A 57 17.36 1.27 -7.19
C GLY A 57 17.13 1.37 -5.67
N ASN A 58 16.87 2.58 -5.20
CA ASN A 58 16.47 2.84 -3.82
C ASN A 58 14.99 3.29 -3.80
N CYS A 59 14.13 2.46 -3.23
CA CYS A 59 12.72 2.80 -3.09
C CYS A 59 12.54 3.84 -1.98
N PRO A 60 12.02 5.06 -2.26
CA PRO A 60 11.87 6.11 -1.25
C PRO A 60 10.83 5.76 -0.18
N PHE A 61 9.99 4.76 -0.45
CA PHE A 61 8.97 4.28 0.49
C PHE A 61 9.51 3.17 1.41
N GLY A 62 10.65 2.56 1.09
CA GLY A 62 11.26 1.48 1.88
C GLY A 62 10.24 0.42 2.30
N THR A 63 10.10 0.24 3.62
CA THR A 63 9.18 -0.72 4.26
C THR A 63 7.70 -0.41 4.08
N SER A 64 7.35 0.81 3.67
CA SER A 64 5.98 1.23 3.39
C SER A 64 5.61 1.13 1.90
N CYS A 65 6.51 0.60 1.04
CA CYS A 65 6.20 0.43 -0.38
C CYS A 65 5.16 -0.68 -0.58
N PHE A 66 4.06 -0.41 -1.28
CA PHE A 66 3.04 -1.45 -1.55
C PHE A 66 3.41 -2.44 -2.66
N TYR A 67 4.46 -2.14 -3.43
CA TYR A 67 4.91 -2.94 -4.57
C TYR A 67 5.98 -3.96 -4.16
N LYS A 68 6.13 -5.01 -4.95
CA LYS A 68 7.06 -6.11 -4.69
C LYS A 68 8.52 -5.66 -4.79
N HIS A 69 9.27 -5.79 -3.70
CA HIS A 69 10.73 -5.66 -3.69
C HIS A 69 11.35 -7.06 -3.84
N ALA A 70 11.57 -7.49 -5.08
CA ALA A 70 12.23 -8.75 -5.41
C ALA A 70 13.60 -8.48 -6.01
N TYR A 71 14.63 -9.18 -5.57
CA TYR A 71 15.96 -9.15 -6.20
C TYR A 71 15.96 -9.97 -7.49
N ARG A 72 16.96 -9.76 -8.36
CA ARG A 72 17.14 -10.55 -9.59
C ARG A 72 17.28 -12.06 -9.35
N ASP A 73 17.79 -12.43 -8.17
CA ASP A 73 17.90 -13.84 -7.75
C ASP A 73 16.59 -14.44 -7.24
N GLY A 74 15.50 -13.66 -7.21
CA GLY A 74 14.18 -14.10 -6.77
C GLY A 74 13.93 -13.97 -5.26
N ARG A 75 14.94 -13.63 -4.45
CA ARG A 75 14.72 -13.31 -3.02
C ARG A 75 13.86 -12.07 -2.88
N LEU A 76 13.01 -12.05 -1.87
CA LEU A 76 12.22 -10.89 -1.47
C LEU A 76 12.94 -10.13 -0.35
N GLU A 77 12.82 -8.81 -0.35
CA GLU A 77 13.27 -7.97 0.77
C GLU A 77 12.45 -8.28 2.04
N LYS A 78 13.13 -8.56 3.16
CA LYS A 78 12.59 -9.26 4.33
C LYS A 78 11.62 -8.46 5.22
N PHE A 79 11.29 -7.21 4.91
CA PHE A 79 10.62 -6.31 5.86
C PHE A 79 9.11 -6.16 5.67
N PHE A 80 8.51 -6.95 4.80
CA PHE A 80 7.16 -6.68 4.31
C PHE A 80 6.01 -7.25 5.17
N THR A 81 6.30 -8.09 6.18
CA THR A 81 5.26 -8.87 6.89
C THR A 81 4.89 -8.38 8.29
N SER A 82 5.60 -7.41 8.89
CA SER A 82 5.55 -7.21 10.36
C SER A 82 4.90 -5.92 10.87
N SER A 83 4.40 -5.01 10.02
CA SER A 83 3.95 -3.69 10.51
C SER A 83 2.67 -3.16 9.88
N TRP A 84 1.61 -3.98 9.82
CA TRP A 84 0.27 -3.47 9.51
C TRP A 84 -0.78 -4.27 10.32
N SER A 85 -0.97 -3.88 11.58
CA SER A 85 -2.14 -4.17 12.42
C SER A 85 -2.95 -2.90 12.61
#